data_AF-A0A4R9AGB7-F1
#
_entry.id   AF-A0A4R9AGB7-F1
#
_cell.length_a   1.000
_cell.length_b   1.000
_cell.length_c   1.000
_cell.angle_alpha   90.00
_cell.angle_beta   90.00
_cell.angle_gamma   90.00
#
_symmetry.space_group_name_H-M   'P 1'
#
loop_
_entity.id
_entity.type
_entity.pdbx_description
1 polymer ?
#
loop_
_entity_poly.entity_id
_entity_poly.type
_entity_poly.pdbx_seq_one_letter_code
_entity_poly.pdbx_strand_id
1 'polypeptide(L)'
;MKLGDSVSGGTSVAALARKRARRAWIPAALLVVIICGVGFITARVNGSWWAVPVTAPSADQTATDGMSTFTKPGVDYFTRSGVVKMQLRPDATPPSDLGLPASGETVTTPLRPLEIRVLGPEGAFILDAVDSFTVWSENDHTVAVEATYAGNGEYGEAFALLERLGPNFGWTEADLAQLESDLVVDQRTTQGDRYSARIGPADAIGAHVSATISVDLTASGTELIFRVAVEAP
;
A
#
# COMPACT_ATOMS: atom_id res chain seq x y z
N MET A 1 -55.74 -66.71 -50.06
CA MET A 1 -55.60 -67.16 -48.66
C MET A 1 -54.10 -67.29 -48.36
N LYS A 2 -53.67 -66.75 -47.21
CA LYS A 2 -52.30 -66.69 -46.61
C LYS A 2 -51.29 -65.75 -47.32
N LEU A 3 -50.83 -64.63 -46.74
CA LEU A 3 -50.08 -64.30 -45.48
C LEU A 3 -48.59 -64.66 -45.47
N GLY A 4 -47.77 -63.63 -45.22
CA GLY A 4 -46.50 -63.66 -44.46
C GLY A 4 -45.22 -63.84 -45.28
N ASP A 5 -44.10 -63.17 -45.03
CA ASP A 5 -43.72 -62.33 -43.89
C ASP A 5 -42.68 -61.25 -44.28
N SER A 6 -42.78 -60.12 -43.60
CA SER A 6 -41.78 -59.04 -43.52
C SER A 6 -40.96 -59.18 -42.24
N VAL A 7 -39.63 -59.16 -42.33
CA VAL A 7 -38.74 -59.17 -41.16
C VAL A 7 -37.75 -58.00 -41.14
N SER A 8 -37.88 -57.25 -40.04
CA SER A 8 -36.84 -56.62 -39.19
C SER A 8 -36.03 -55.42 -39.70
N GLY A 9 -36.18 -54.32 -38.95
CA GLY A 9 -35.23 -53.21 -38.93
C GLY A 9 -35.67 -52.05 -38.05
N GLY A 10 -35.87 -52.27 -36.73
CA GLY A 10 -36.49 -51.25 -35.87
C GLY A 10 -35.88 -50.99 -34.50
N THR A 11 -34.89 -51.76 -34.03
CA THR A 11 -34.55 -51.77 -32.59
C THR A 11 -33.21 -51.13 -32.20
N SER A 12 -32.35 -50.70 -33.13
CA SER A 12 -31.03 -50.15 -32.76
C SER A 12 -31.00 -48.63 -32.50
N VAL A 13 -31.93 -47.85 -33.05
CA VAL A 13 -31.88 -46.38 -33.01
C VAL A 13 -32.40 -45.80 -31.68
N ALA A 14 -33.39 -46.45 -31.05
CA ALA A 14 -34.05 -45.96 -29.84
C ALA A 14 -33.23 -46.12 -28.54
N ALA A 15 -32.22 -46.99 -28.52
CA ALA A 15 -31.38 -47.25 -27.35
C ALA A 15 -30.24 -46.22 -27.21
N LEU A 16 -29.69 -45.72 -28.32
CA LEU A 16 -28.64 -44.71 -28.33
C LEU A 16 -29.17 -43.30 -28.02
N ALA A 17 -30.40 -42.98 -28.42
CA ALA A 17 -31.05 -41.70 -28.15
C ALA A 17 -31.27 -41.45 -26.64
N ARG A 18 -31.72 -42.48 -25.90
CA ARG A 18 -31.97 -42.38 -24.44
C ARG A 18 -30.70 -42.19 -23.62
N LYS A 19 -29.56 -42.75 -24.04
CA LYS A 19 -28.26 -42.57 -23.36
C LYS A 19 -27.69 -41.15 -23.55
N ARG A 20 -27.94 -40.49 -24.68
CA ARG A 20 -27.55 -39.08 -24.91
C ARG A 20 -28.38 -38.11 -24.06
N ALA A 21 -29.69 -38.34 -23.93
CA ALA A 21 -30.57 -37.50 -23.10
C ALA A 21 -30.18 -37.51 -21.61
N ARG A 22 -29.76 -38.67 -21.07
CA ARG A 22 -29.29 -38.80 -19.68
C ARG A 22 -27.93 -38.14 -19.41
N ARG A 23 -27.11 -37.90 -20.44
CA ARG A 23 -25.77 -37.26 -20.34
C ARG A 23 -25.81 -35.75 -20.57
N ALA A 24 -26.92 -35.23 -21.08
CA ALA A 24 -27.11 -33.81 -21.37
C ALA A 24 -27.42 -32.95 -20.12
N TRP A 25 -27.76 -33.58 -18.99
CA TRP A 25 -27.99 -32.88 -17.73
C TRP A 25 -26.71 -32.58 -16.95
N ILE A 26 -25.63 -33.33 -17.19
CA ILE A 26 -24.35 -33.14 -16.49
C ILE A 26 -23.75 -31.75 -16.78
N PRO A 27 -23.71 -31.25 -18.04
CA PRO A 27 -23.25 -29.89 -18.31
C PRO A 27 -24.14 -28.83 -17.66
N ALA A 28 -25.46 -29.01 -17.69
CA ALA A 28 -26.40 -28.06 -17.09
C ALA A 28 -26.27 -28.01 -15.56
N ALA A 29 -26.16 -29.16 -14.90
CA ALA A 29 -25.95 -29.26 -13.45
C ALA A 29 -24.58 -28.67 -13.04
N LEU A 30 -23.53 -28.91 -13.82
CA LEU A 30 -22.21 -28.31 -13.59
C LEU A 30 -22.27 -26.78 -13.69
N LEU A 31 -22.97 -26.26 -14.69
CA LEU A 31 -23.13 -24.82 -14.91
C LEU A 31 -23.90 -24.17 -13.76
N VAL A 32 -24.96 -24.81 -13.26
CA VAL A 32 -25.69 -24.36 -12.06
C VAL A 32 -24.78 -24.37 -10.83
N VAL A 33 -23.97 -25.41 -10.62
CA VAL A 33 -23.02 -25.46 -9.50
C VAL A 33 -21.97 -24.35 -9.61
N ILE A 34 -21.46 -24.05 -10.81
CA ILE A 34 -20.53 -22.96 -11.04
C ILE A 34 -21.20 -21.61 -10.75
N ILE A 35 -22.42 -21.37 -11.25
CA ILE A 35 -23.14 -20.11 -11.01
C ILE A 35 -23.45 -19.94 -9.51
N CYS A 36 -23.92 -21.00 -8.84
CA CYS A 36 -24.15 -20.97 -7.39
C CYS A 36 -22.85 -20.78 -6.61
N GLY A 37 -21.76 -21.42 -7.05
CA GLY A 37 -20.43 -21.26 -6.46
C GLY A 37 -19.88 -19.84 -6.61
N VAL A 38 -19.97 -19.27 -7.81
CA VAL A 38 -19.63 -17.87 -8.08
C VAL A 38 -20.50 -16.96 -7.24
N GLY A 39 -21.83 -17.11 -7.25
CA GLY A 39 -22.74 -16.30 -6.44
C GLY A 39 -22.47 -16.39 -4.93
N PHE A 40 -22.08 -17.57 -4.43
CA PHE A 40 -21.69 -17.77 -3.04
C PHE A 40 -20.35 -17.09 -2.71
N ILE A 41 -19.36 -17.17 -3.60
CA ILE A 41 -18.09 -16.45 -3.48
C ILE A 41 -18.34 -14.94 -3.52
N THR A 42 -19.13 -14.45 -4.48
CA THR A 42 -19.48 -13.03 -4.61
C THR A 42 -20.23 -12.53 -3.38
N ALA A 43 -21.16 -13.31 -2.82
CA ALA A 43 -21.86 -12.94 -1.58
C ALA A 43 -20.94 -12.89 -0.36
N ARG A 44 -19.91 -13.75 -0.31
CA ARG A 44 -18.85 -13.68 0.72
C ARG A 44 -17.91 -12.48 0.51
N VAL A 45 -17.67 -12.12 -0.75
CA VAL A 45 -16.90 -10.92 -1.12
C VAL A 45 -17.68 -9.63 -0.86
N ASN A 46 -19.01 -9.64 -0.95
CA ASN A 46 -19.87 -8.47 -0.74
C ASN A 46 -20.02 -8.03 0.74
N GLY A 47 -19.26 -8.65 1.65
CA GLY A 47 -19.01 -8.18 3.02
C GLY A 47 -17.51 -8.19 3.36
N SER A 48 -16.66 -8.33 2.35
CA SER A 48 -15.21 -8.33 2.52
C SER A 48 -14.70 -6.91 2.75
N TRP A 49 -13.74 -6.78 3.66
CA TRP A 49 -13.14 -5.51 4.09
C TRP A 49 -12.53 -4.67 2.95
N TRP A 50 -12.29 -5.25 1.76
CA TRP A 50 -11.81 -4.57 0.55
C TRP A 50 -12.91 -4.15 -0.44
N ALA A 51 -14.15 -4.62 -0.28
CA ALA A 51 -15.27 -4.35 -1.18
C ALA A 51 -16.28 -3.32 -0.59
N VAL A 52 -16.09 -2.89 0.65
CA VAL A 52 -16.90 -1.85 1.27
C VAL A 52 -16.39 -0.49 0.77
N PRO A 53 -17.22 0.33 0.09
CA PRO A 53 -16.83 1.70 -0.25
C PRO A 53 -16.43 2.45 1.03
N VAL A 54 -15.40 3.28 0.96
CA VAL A 54 -14.88 4.02 2.12
C VAL A 54 -16.00 4.93 2.64
N THR A 55 -16.68 4.49 3.69
CA THR A 55 -17.67 5.29 4.42
C THR A 55 -16.96 6.44 5.13
N ALA A 56 -17.64 7.55 5.38
CA ALA A 56 -17.10 8.62 6.21
C ALA A 56 -16.59 8.04 7.55
N PRO A 57 -15.44 8.52 8.06
CA PRO A 57 -14.84 7.96 9.25
C PRO A 57 -15.77 8.16 10.46
N SER A 58 -15.85 7.14 11.31
CA SER A 58 -16.45 7.29 12.64
C SER A 58 -15.50 8.04 13.58
N ALA A 59 -16.03 8.55 14.70
CA ALA A 59 -15.29 9.39 15.64
C ALA A 59 -14.08 8.71 16.30
N ASP A 60 -13.99 7.38 16.25
CA ASP A 60 -12.87 6.57 16.74
C ASP A 60 -11.80 6.29 15.67
N GLN A 61 -12.07 6.61 14.39
CA GLN A 61 -11.18 6.36 13.24
C GLN A 61 -10.35 7.58 12.83
N THR A 62 -10.82 8.78 13.16
CA THR A 62 -10.13 10.03 12.91
C THR A 62 -10.30 10.95 14.10
N ALA A 63 -9.27 11.73 14.42
CA ALA A 63 -9.36 12.78 15.40
C ALA A 63 -10.28 13.92 14.93
N THR A 64 -10.59 14.82 15.85
CA THR A 64 -11.49 15.96 15.61
C THR A 64 -10.95 16.95 14.57
N ASP A 65 -9.63 17.02 14.42
CA ASP A 65 -8.92 17.78 13.38
C ASP A 65 -8.86 17.06 12.02
N GLY A 66 -9.39 15.84 11.94
CA GLY A 66 -9.38 15.01 10.73
C GLY A 66 -8.10 14.22 10.50
N MET A 67 -7.18 14.18 11.47
CA MET A 67 -5.97 13.34 11.43
C MET A 67 -6.30 11.88 11.70
N SER A 68 -5.45 10.98 11.20
CA SER A 68 -5.61 9.55 11.39
C SER A 68 -5.30 9.17 12.84
N THR A 69 -6.13 8.33 13.44
CA THR A 69 -5.82 7.70 14.74
C THR A 69 -5.01 6.42 14.51
N PHE A 70 -4.12 6.11 15.44
CA PHE A 70 -3.26 4.92 15.50
C PHE A 70 -3.82 3.85 16.44
N THR A 71 -5.05 4.03 16.89
CA THR A 71 -5.84 2.99 17.56
C THR A 71 -6.26 1.93 16.53
N LYS A 72 -6.67 0.74 17.01
CA LYS A 72 -7.10 -0.35 16.12
C LYS A 72 -8.16 0.08 15.07
N PRO A 73 -9.25 0.79 15.42
CA PRO A 73 -10.21 1.27 14.43
C PRO A 73 -9.62 2.25 13.41
N GLY A 74 -8.74 3.15 13.84
CA GLY A 74 -8.07 4.11 12.96
C GLY A 74 -7.14 3.44 11.95
N VAL A 75 -6.31 2.50 12.42
CA VAL A 75 -5.43 1.68 11.56
C VAL A 75 -6.22 0.89 10.53
N ASP A 76 -7.31 0.24 10.96
CA ASP A 76 -8.19 -0.51 10.06
C ASP A 76 -8.82 0.44 9.01
N TYR A 77 -9.15 1.67 9.38
CA TYR A 77 -9.72 2.66 8.47
C TYR A 77 -8.72 3.18 7.45
N PHE A 78 -7.55 3.69 7.88
CA PHE A 78 -6.58 4.26 6.93
C PHE A 78 -5.96 3.18 6.02
N THR A 79 -5.87 1.94 6.49
CA THR A 79 -5.43 0.80 5.66
C THR A 79 -6.45 0.48 4.56
N ARG A 80 -7.75 0.70 4.84
CA ARG A 80 -8.82 0.56 3.84
C ARG A 80 -8.88 1.74 2.88
N SER A 81 -8.83 2.96 3.40
CA SER A 81 -8.90 4.18 2.61
C SER A 81 -7.65 4.38 1.74
N GLY A 82 -6.51 3.82 2.18
CA GLY A 82 -5.22 3.98 1.53
C GLY A 82 -4.57 5.33 1.81
N VAL A 83 -5.05 6.08 2.81
CA VAL A 83 -4.53 7.42 3.14
C VAL A 83 -4.35 7.58 4.64
N VAL A 84 -3.13 7.88 5.07
CA VAL A 84 -2.79 8.30 6.44
C VAL A 84 -2.58 9.80 6.46
N LYS A 85 -3.18 10.50 7.41
CA LYS A 85 -3.00 11.94 7.62
C LYS A 85 -2.35 12.19 8.97
N MET A 86 -1.30 13.00 8.98
CA MET A 86 -0.55 13.38 10.17
C MET A 86 -0.29 14.88 10.17
N GLN A 87 -0.10 15.47 11.35
CA GLN A 87 0.16 16.90 11.52
C GLN A 87 1.38 17.09 12.43
N LEU A 88 2.31 17.93 12.01
CA LEU A 88 3.55 18.27 12.73
C LEU A 88 3.49 19.71 13.28
N ARG A 89 2.29 20.28 13.40
CA ARG A 89 2.11 21.65 13.89
C ARG A 89 1.97 21.67 15.42
N PRO A 90 2.29 22.79 16.07
CA PRO A 90 2.09 22.93 17.52
C PRO A 90 0.64 22.77 17.98
N ASP A 91 -0.33 23.05 17.11
CA ASP A 91 -1.78 22.95 17.38
C ASP A 91 -2.38 21.59 17.00
N ALA A 92 -1.55 20.61 16.63
CA ALA A 92 -2.00 19.26 16.30
C ALA A 92 -2.66 18.57 17.49
N THR A 93 -3.58 17.64 17.22
CA THR A 93 -4.05 16.70 18.25
C THR A 93 -2.84 15.97 18.86
N PRO A 94 -2.74 15.89 20.20
CA PRO A 94 -1.61 15.23 20.86
C PRO A 94 -1.47 13.76 20.40
N PRO A 95 -0.24 13.24 20.19
CA PRO A 95 0.02 11.84 19.91
C PRO A 95 -0.72 10.89 20.85
N SER A 96 -0.76 11.18 22.15
CA SER A 96 -1.48 10.37 23.14
C SER A 96 -2.97 10.18 22.82
N ASP A 97 -3.64 11.25 22.37
CA ASP A 97 -5.04 11.23 21.93
C ASP A 97 -5.22 10.51 20.58
N LEU A 98 -4.18 10.48 19.74
CA LEU A 98 -4.14 9.70 18.51
C LEU A 98 -3.87 8.22 18.74
N GLY A 99 -3.50 7.79 19.95
CA GLY A 99 -3.10 6.41 20.25
C GLY A 99 -1.62 6.13 19.95
N LEU A 100 -0.80 7.17 19.81
CA LEU A 100 0.66 7.13 19.74
C LEU A 100 1.26 7.35 21.15
N PRO A 101 2.52 6.97 21.39
CA PRO A 101 3.20 7.33 22.63
C PRO A 101 3.47 8.84 22.69
N ALA A 102 3.34 9.45 23.89
CA ALA A 102 3.67 10.87 24.09
C ALA A 102 5.15 11.18 23.76
N SER A 103 6.06 10.23 24.01
CA SER A 103 7.45 10.29 23.55
C SER A 103 7.89 8.92 23.07
N GLY A 104 8.55 8.85 21.91
CA GLY A 104 9.06 7.63 21.30
C GLY A 104 8.65 7.49 19.84
N GLU A 105 8.79 6.27 19.31
CA GLU A 105 8.46 5.96 17.93
C GLU A 105 7.29 4.97 17.84
N THR A 106 6.55 5.04 16.74
CA THR A 106 5.57 4.02 16.34
C THR A 106 5.80 3.65 14.89
N VAL A 107 6.17 2.38 14.67
CA VAL A 107 6.37 1.82 13.33
C VAL A 107 5.07 1.17 12.87
N THR A 108 4.65 1.49 11.65
CA THR A 108 3.47 0.92 11.00
C THR A 108 3.85 0.32 9.66
N THR A 109 3.47 -0.94 9.45
CA THR A 109 3.62 -1.65 8.17
C THR A 109 2.25 -2.04 7.64
N PRO A 110 1.66 -1.21 6.76
CA PRO A 110 0.38 -1.50 6.12
C PRO A 110 0.41 -2.77 5.27
N LEU A 111 -0.77 -3.36 5.02
CA LEU A 111 -0.90 -4.54 4.14
C LEU A 111 -0.68 -4.24 2.65
N ARG A 112 -0.74 -2.96 2.28
CA ARG A 112 -0.60 -2.46 0.91
C ARG A 112 0.03 -1.06 0.98
N PRO A 113 0.76 -0.63 -0.06
CA PRO A 113 1.25 0.73 -0.14
C PRO A 113 0.11 1.74 0.06
N LEU A 114 0.37 2.78 0.85
CA LEU A 114 -0.59 3.85 1.11
C LEU A 114 -0.01 5.23 0.78
N GLU A 115 -0.89 6.23 0.71
CA GLU A 115 -0.50 7.64 0.63
C GLU A 115 -0.38 8.23 2.04
N ILE A 116 0.73 8.89 2.32
CA ILE A 116 0.93 9.67 3.53
C ILE A 116 0.78 11.15 3.22
N ARG A 117 -0.09 11.83 3.96
CA ARG A 117 -0.22 13.29 3.97
C ARG A 117 0.31 13.83 5.28
N VAL A 118 1.38 14.61 5.22
CA VAL A 118 1.99 15.25 6.38
C VAL A 118 1.71 16.74 6.33
N LEU A 119 0.88 17.25 7.24
CA LEU A 119 0.61 18.67 7.38
C LEU A 119 1.72 19.31 8.23
N GLY A 120 2.66 19.98 7.57
CA GLY A 120 3.68 20.82 8.20
C GLY A 120 3.17 22.23 8.51
N PRO A 121 4.00 23.08 9.14
CA PRO A 121 3.61 24.43 9.56
C PRO A 121 3.02 25.29 8.44
N GLU A 122 3.59 25.25 7.23
CA GLU A 122 3.22 26.16 6.14
C GLU A 122 2.39 25.50 5.02
N GLY A 123 2.07 24.20 5.14
CA GLY A 123 1.44 23.43 4.06
C GLY A 123 1.55 21.93 4.27
N ALA A 124 1.41 21.15 3.20
CA ALA A 124 1.37 19.68 3.28
C ALA A 124 2.35 19.00 2.33
N PHE A 125 2.93 17.91 2.79
CA PHE A 125 3.68 16.94 1.99
C PHE A 125 2.78 15.76 1.66
N ILE A 126 2.88 15.28 0.43
CA ILE A 126 2.18 14.09 -0.03
C ILE A 126 3.25 13.10 -0.50
N LEU A 127 3.29 11.96 0.17
CA LEU A 127 4.16 10.84 -0.17
C LEU A 127 3.26 9.69 -0.60
N ASP A 128 3.21 9.44 -1.91
CA ASP A 128 2.48 8.31 -2.46
C ASP A 128 3.28 7.01 -2.29
N ALA A 129 2.58 5.88 -2.39
CA ALA A 129 3.18 4.55 -2.43
C ALA A 129 4.18 4.31 -1.28
N VAL A 130 3.73 4.37 -0.04
CA VAL A 130 4.53 4.10 1.17
C VAL A 130 4.25 2.70 1.69
N ASP A 131 5.30 1.88 1.80
CA ASP A 131 5.25 0.48 2.26
C ASP A 131 5.30 0.36 3.79
N SER A 132 6.04 1.24 4.45
CA SER A 132 6.06 1.34 5.90
C SER A 132 6.41 2.76 6.31
N PHE A 133 6.01 3.13 7.53
CA PHE A 133 6.34 4.45 8.05
C PHE A 133 6.50 4.43 9.57
N THR A 134 7.30 5.36 10.06
CA THR A 134 7.58 5.56 11.48
C THR A 134 7.17 6.96 11.87
N VAL A 135 6.40 7.08 12.94
CA VAL A 135 6.02 8.36 13.54
C VAL A 135 6.80 8.55 14.82
N TRP A 136 7.49 9.69 14.92
CA TRP A 136 8.26 10.10 16.09
C TRP A 136 7.50 11.17 16.85
N SER A 137 7.34 10.94 18.15
CA SER A 137 6.70 11.86 19.07
C SER A 137 7.66 12.25 20.20
N GLU A 138 7.57 13.50 20.64
CA GLU A 138 8.31 14.04 21.78
C GLU A 138 7.45 15.05 22.52
N ASN A 139 7.39 14.95 23.85
CA ASN A 139 6.62 15.85 24.71
C ASN A 139 5.14 15.98 24.29
N ASP A 140 4.56 14.88 23.80
CA ASP A 140 3.21 14.81 23.26
C ASP A 140 2.99 15.73 22.05
N HIS A 141 4.02 15.85 21.21
CA HIS A 141 3.98 16.44 19.87
C HIS A 141 4.56 15.48 18.84
N THR A 142 3.96 15.42 17.65
CA THR A 142 4.56 14.68 16.52
C THR A 142 5.68 15.53 15.94
N VAL A 143 6.92 15.04 16.01
CA VAL A 143 8.13 15.77 15.59
C VAL A 143 8.72 15.28 14.27
N ALA A 144 8.48 14.03 13.89
CA ALA A 144 8.91 13.53 12.60
C ALA A 144 8.05 12.38 12.08
N VAL A 145 8.05 12.25 10.75
CA VAL A 145 7.51 11.12 10.01
C VAL A 145 8.59 10.62 9.06
N GLU A 146 8.90 9.34 9.14
CA GLU A 146 9.73 8.63 8.18
C GLU A 146 8.87 7.69 7.35
N ALA A 147 9.04 7.68 6.04
CA ALA A 147 8.24 6.89 5.12
C ALA A 147 9.16 6.14 4.15
N THR A 148 9.07 4.81 4.16
CA THR A 148 9.75 3.93 3.21
C THR A 148 8.89 3.80 1.96
N TYR A 149 9.43 4.25 0.82
CA TYR A 149 8.72 4.20 -0.45
C TYR A 149 8.60 2.75 -0.95
N ALA A 150 7.48 2.45 -1.61
CA ALA A 150 7.14 1.16 -2.17
C ALA A 150 7.68 1.03 -3.59
N GLY A 151 8.29 -0.11 -3.90
CA GLY A 151 8.79 -0.38 -5.25
C GLY A 151 10.18 0.18 -5.55
N ASN A 152 11.04 0.35 -4.54
CA ASN A 152 12.45 0.70 -4.75
C ASN A 152 13.30 -0.51 -5.24
N GLY A 153 12.76 -1.39 -6.08
CA GLY A 153 13.50 -2.59 -6.51
C GLY A 153 14.79 -2.23 -7.25
N GLU A 154 14.74 -1.17 -8.07
CA GLU A 154 15.84 -0.74 -8.91
C GLU A 154 16.36 0.65 -8.54
N TYR A 155 17.68 0.79 -8.53
CA TYR A 155 18.37 2.05 -8.24
C TYR A 155 17.89 3.21 -9.12
N GLY A 156 17.70 2.96 -10.42
CA GLY A 156 17.25 3.98 -11.36
C GLY A 156 15.84 4.50 -11.09
N GLU A 157 14.94 3.66 -10.57
CA GLU A 157 13.58 4.08 -10.20
C GLU A 157 13.59 4.98 -8.97
N ALA A 158 14.39 4.63 -7.95
CA ALA A 158 14.58 5.45 -6.76
C ALA A 158 15.16 6.83 -7.10
N PHE A 159 16.14 6.87 -8.01
CA PHE A 159 16.76 8.13 -8.42
C PHE A 159 15.82 8.99 -9.28
N ALA A 160 15.10 8.40 -10.23
CA ALA A 160 14.09 9.12 -11.02
C ALA A 160 12.96 9.69 -10.15
N LEU A 161 12.61 9.01 -9.06
CA LEU A 161 11.67 9.53 -8.06
C LEU A 161 12.24 10.73 -7.31
N LEU A 162 13.51 10.68 -6.90
CA LEU A 162 14.21 11.80 -6.27
C LEU A 162 14.32 13.02 -7.19
N GLU A 163 14.64 12.82 -8.47
CA GLU A 163 14.65 13.90 -9.48
C GLU A 163 13.26 14.54 -9.64
N ARG A 164 12.21 13.72 -9.63
CA ARG A 164 10.83 14.20 -9.77
C ARG A 164 10.33 14.96 -8.54
N LEU A 165 10.66 14.50 -7.34
CA LEU A 165 10.16 15.09 -6.09
C LEU A 165 11.07 16.17 -5.51
N GLY A 166 12.38 16.10 -5.78
CA GLY A 166 13.40 16.96 -5.21
C GLY A 166 13.11 18.46 -5.32
N PRO A 167 12.65 18.99 -6.47
CA PRO A 167 12.30 20.40 -6.60
C PRO A 167 11.20 20.85 -5.63
N ASN A 168 10.26 19.97 -5.25
CA ASN A 168 9.21 20.30 -4.28
C ASN A 168 9.75 20.40 -2.85
N PHE A 169 10.91 19.79 -2.59
CA PHE A 169 11.61 19.83 -1.31
C PHE A 169 12.78 20.83 -1.29
N GLY A 170 12.99 21.56 -2.39
CA GLY A 170 14.07 22.54 -2.52
C GLY A 170 15.43 21.95 -2.91
N TRP A 171 15.50 20.66 -3.26
CA TRP A 171 16.74 20.05 -3.75
C TRP A 171 17.00 20.43 -5.20
N THR A 172 18.26 20.69 -5.48
CA THR A 172 18.78 21.05 -6.80
C THR A 172 19.39 19.82 -7.49
N GLU A 173 19.63 19.94 -8.80
CA GLU A 173 20.39 18.94 -9.56
C GLU A 173 21.79 18.72 -8.97
N ALA A 174 22.40 19.77 -8.39
CA ALA A 174 23.71 19.67 -7.73
C ALA A 174 23.65 18.82 -6.46
N ASP A 175 22.56 18.92 -5.69
CA ASP A 175 22.37 18.11 -4.47
C ASP A 175 22.18 16.63 -4.83
N LEU A 176 21.47 16.35 -5.92
CA LEU A 176 21.30 14.98 -6.44
C LEU A 176 22.63 14.42 -6.98
N ALA A 177 23.41 15.21 -7.72
CA ALA A 177 24.73 14.79 -8.17
C ALA A 177 25.68 14.53 -6.99
N GLN A 178 25.58 15.33 -5.91
CA GLN A 178 26.33 15.08 -4.69
C GLN A 178 25.90 13.78 -4.02
N LEU A 179 24.59 13.49 -3.97
CA LEU A 179 24.06 12.22 -3.45
C LEU A 179 24.63 11.00 -4.18
N GLU A 180 24.71 11.03 -5.52
CA GLU A 180 25.34 9.96 -6.30
C GLU A 180 26.83 9.81 -5.96
N SER A 181 27.55 10.93 -5.85
CA SER A 181 28.96 10.93 -5.47
C SER A 181 29.14 10.29 -4.08
N ASP A 182 28.29 10.66 -3.12
CA ASP A 182 28.35 10.15 -1.75
C ASP A 182 28.04 8.65 -1.69
N LEU A 183 27.09 8.16 -2.51
CA LEU A 183 26.84 6.73 -2.67
C LEU A 183 28.06 5.98 -3.20
N VAL A 184 28.74 6.52 -4.22
CA VAL A 184 29.95 5.89 -4.78
C VAL A 184 31.09 5.88 -3.77
N VAL A 185 31.21 6.95 -2.95
CA VAL A 185 32.16 6.99 -1.85
C VAL A 185 31.84 5.90 -0.83
N ASP A 186 30.59 5.84 -0.35
CA ASP A 186 30.17 4.86 0.65
C ASP A 186 30.33 3.42 0.16
N GLN A 187 29.97 3.14 -1.09
CA GLN A 187 30.18 1.83 -1.73
C GLN A 187 31.65 1.39 -1.71
N ARG A 188 32.60 2.33 -1.87
CA ARG A 188 34.04 2.02 -1.89
C ARG A 188 34.62 1.85 -0.48
N THR A 189 34.06 2.54 0.51
CA THR A 189 34.58 2.53 1.88
C THR A 189 33.93 1.48 2.75
N THR A 190 32.68 1.10 2.46
CA THR A 190 31.92 0.14 3.24
C THR A 190 32.36 -1.29 2.91
N GLN A 191 32.75 -2.05 3.93
CA GLN A 191 33.17 -3.45 3.80
C GLN A 191 32.00 -4.44 3.85
N GLY A 192 30.80 -4.01 3.47
CA GLY A 192 29.57 -4.78 3.59
C GLY A 192 28.75 -4.79 2.31
N ASP A 193 27.68 -5.59 2.33
CA ASP A 193 26.78 -5.77 1.19
C ASP A 193 25.73 -4.65 1.07
N ARG A 194 25.78 -3.63 1.93
CA ARG A 194 24.85 -2.50 1.91
C ARG A 194 25.61 -1.19 2.01
N TYR A 195 25.28 -0.25 1.13
CA TYR A 195 25.80 1.11 1.15
C TYR A 195 24.63 2.11 1.05
N SER A 196 24.82 3.32 1.54
CA SER A 196 23.76 4.33 1.61
C SER A 196 24.30 5.74 1.58
N ALA A 197 23.47 6.67 1.13
CA ALA A 197 23.73 8.09 1.25
C ALA A 197 22.44 8.86 1.53
N ARG A 198 22.60 10.11 1.95
CA ARG A 198 21.51 10.98 2.36
C ARG A 198 21.56 12.31 1.63
N ILE A 199 20.40 12.80 1.21
CA ILE A 199 20.21 14.16 0.70
C ILE A 199 19.40 14.98 1.71
N GLY A 200 19.73 16.26 1.81
CA GLY A 200 19.17 17.18 2.82
C GLY A 200 19.88 17.11 4.18
N PRO A 201 19.31 17.73 5.23
CA PRO A 201 17.98 18.34 5.25
C PRO A 201 17.89 19.62 4.40
N ALA A 202 16.74 19.82 3.76
CA ALA A 202 16.35 21.09 3.15
C ALA A 202 15.08 21.61 3.82
N ASP A 203 14.96 22.93 3.92
CA ASP A 203 13.78 23.58 4.46
C ASP A 203 12.70 23.71 3.38
N ALA A 204 11.58 23.04 3.60
CA ALA A 204 10.41 23.14 2.73
C ALA A 204 9.17 23.26 3.60
N ILE A 205 8.27 24.20 3.29
CA ILE A 205 6.93 24.25 3.89
C ILE A 205 6.98 24.29 5.45
N GLY A 206 7.99 24.98 6.01
CA GLY A 206 8.22 25.06 7.46
C GLY A 206 8.67 23.77 8.14
N ALA A 207 9.19 22.79 7.41
CA ALA A 207 9.75 21.55 7.95
C ALA A 207 11.09 21.18 7.28
N HIS A 208 11.89 20.37 7.95
CA HIS A 208 13.12 19.81 7.44
C HIS A 208 12.83 18.49 6.70
N VAL A 209 13.14 18.44 5.41
CA VAL A 209 12.97 17.26 4.57
C VAL A 209 14.31 16.67 4.19
N SER A 210 14.46 15.35 4.37
CA SER A 210 15.63 14.59 3.91
C SER A 210 15.18 13.29 3.26
N ALA A 211 16.02 12.70 2.42
CA ALA A 211 15.83 11.33 1.95
C ALA A 211 17.12 10.54 2.09
N THR A 212 16.99 9.26 2.42
CA THR A 212 18.08 8.30 2.49
C THR A 212 17.83 7.22 1.46
N ILE A 213 18.81 6.99 0.58
CA ILE A 213 18.83 5.87 -0.35
C ILE A 213 19.84 4.85 0.16
N SER A 214 19.41 3.59 0.25
CA SER A 214 20.24 2.45 0.60
C SER A 214 20.18 1.43 -0.53
N VAL A 215 21.31 0.81 -0.87
CA VAL A 215 21.37 -0.26 -1.85
C VAL A 215 21.93 -1.50 -1.19
N ASP A 216 21.20 -2.62 -1.30
CA ASP A 216 21.60 -3.94 -0.81
C ASP A 216 22.02 -4.83 -2.00
N LEU A 217 23.29 -5.21 -2.00
CA LEU A 217 23.93 -6.04 -3.03
C LEU A 217 23.51 -7.52 -2.96
N THR A 218 23.05 -7.99 -1.80
CA THR A 218 22.61 -9.39 -1.61
C THR A 218 21.16 -9.59 -2.01
N ALA A 219 20.29 -8.65 -1.61
CA ALA A 219 18.88 -8.66 -1.99
C ALA A 219 18.65 -8.09 -3.40
N SER A 220 19.67 -7.44 -3.99
CA SER A 220 19.57 -6.67 -5.24
C SER A 220 18.40 -5.67 -5.18
N GLY A 221 18.24 -5.02 -4.02
CA GLY A 221 17.15 -4.10 -3.75
C GLY A 221 17.68 -2.73 -3.35
N THR A 222 16.97 -1.68 -3.78
CA THR A 222 17.17 -0.33 -3.27
C THR A 222 16.09 -0.04 -2.21
N GLU A 223 16.38 0.82 -1.26
CA GLU A 223 15.41 1.30 -0.28
C GLU A 223 15.55 2.82 -0.24
N LEU A 224 14.41 3.51 -0.42
CA LEU A 224 14.32 4.95 -0.32
C LEU A 224 13.41 5.31 0.85
N ILE A 225 13.95 6.08 1.78
CA ILE A 225 13.25 6.55 2.98
C ILE A 225 13.21 8.07 2.94
N PHE A 226 12.02 8.65 2.95
CA PHE A 226 11.82 10.08 3.15
C PHE A 226 11.61 10.36 4.63
N ARG A 227 12.18 11.46 5.13
CA ARG A 227 11.94 11.97 6.48
C ARG A 227 11.49 13.42 6.41
N VAL A 228 10.35 13.70 7.03
CA VAL A 228 9.85 15.06 7.28
C VAL A 228 9.90 15.29 8.79
N ALA A 229 10.57 16.34 9.24
CA ALA A 229 10.73 16.64 10.65
C ALA A 229 10.56 18.13 10.95
N VAL A 230 10.14 18.46 12.17
CA VAL A 230 10.10 19.82 12.72
C VAL A 230 10.92 19.86 14.00
N GLU A 231 11.39 21.04 14.40
CA GLU A 231 11.96 21.21 15.74
C GLU A 231 10.87 20.97 16.80
N ALA A 232 11.23 20.28 17.88
CA ALA A 232 10.34 20.11 19.02
C ALA A 232 10.07 21.50 19.65
N PRO A 233 8.82 21.78 20.06
CA PRO A 233 8.45 23.03 20.71
C PRO A 233 9.09 23.22 22.09
#